data_AF-A0A2D5K5W8-F1
#
_entry.id   AF-A0A2D5K5W8-F1
#
_cell.length_a   1.000
_cell.length_b   1.000
_cell.length_c   1.000
_cell.angle_alpha   90.00
_cell.angle_beta   90.00
_cell.angle_gamma   90.00
#
_symmetry.space_group_name_H-M   'P 1'
#
loop_
_entity.id
_entity.type
_entity.pdbx_description
1 polymer ?
#
loop_
_entity_poly.entity_id
_entity_poly.type
_entity_poly.pdbx_seq_one_letter_code
_entity_poly.pdbx_strand_id
1 'polypeptide(L)'
;MKYFSKVHCCKRYFLLSFFCIFYSSFNYAQEEEKEERLPFDAVIQSEMGGKRMKFYGNTRFNFNQAYFSNWISGGESALTLLYGLDYNFNYSDRNGFVWDSNLLLSIGTTYISGSKFLKKADDRFEINSLVGKQINRFWNYSGFLNFKTQLLPGFRYYNQDGNEMREKVSQ
;
A
#
# COMPACT_ATOMS: atom_id res chain seq x y z
N MET A 1 -20.79 -4.02 -54.61
CA MET A 1 -19.75 -4.29 -53.59
C MET A 1 -20.14 -3.55 -52.30
N LYS A 2 -20.96 -4.16 -51.42
CA LYS A 2 -21.49 -3.54 -50.18
C LYS A 2 -21.45 -4.57 -49.04
N TYR A 3 -20.28 -4.77 -48.43
CA TYR A 3 -20.11 -5.72 -47.31
C TYR A 3 -19.08 -5.26 -46.27
N PHE A 4 -19.01 -3.96 -45.93
CA PHE A 4 -18.02 -3.48 -44.94
C PHE A 4 -18.56 -2.58 -43.81
N SER A 5 -19.89 -2.42 -43.69
CA SER A 5 -20.48 -1.51 -42.68
C SER A 5 -21.07 -2.21 -41.44
N LYS A 6 -21.33 -3.52 -41.49
CA LYS A 6 -22.08 -4.23 -40.43
C LYS A 6 -21.24 -4.70 -39.23
N VAL A 7 -19.92 -4.80 -39.36
CA VAL A 7 -19.04 -5.39 -38.31
C VAL A 7 -18.70 -4.40 -37.19
N HIS A 8 -18.62 -3.10 -37.48
CA HIS A 8 -18.31 -2.08 -36.48
C HIS A 8 -19.47 -1.79 -35.51
N CYS A 9 -20.71 -2.02 -35.95
CA CYS A 9 -21.91 -1.79 -35.15
C CYS A 9 -22.01 -2.81 -34.00
N CYS A 10 -21.78 -4.09 -34.28
CA CYS A 10 -21.93 -5.18 -33.29
C CYS A 10 -20.87 -5.14 -32.16
N LYS A 11 -19.64 -4.71 -32.47
CA LYS A 11 -18.56 -4.55 -31.46
C LYS A 11 -18.81 -3.41 -30.47
N ARG A 12 -19.53 -2.37 -30.87
CA ARG A 12 -19.81 -1.18 -30.04
C ARG A 12 -20.92 -1.43 -29.03
N TYR A 13 -21.91 -2.26 -29.36
CA TYR A 13 -22.94 -2.71 -28.41
C TYR A 13 -22.44 -3.76 -27.42
N PHE A 14 -21.45 -4.58 -27.80
CA PHE A 14 -20.83 -5.56 -26.89
C PHE A 14 -19.98 -4.90 -25.78
N LEU A 15 -19.30 -3.79 -26.10
CA LEU A 15 -18.56 -2.99 -25.10
C LEU A 15 -19.49 -2.19 -24.16
N LEU A 16 -20.66 -1.77 -24.64
CA LEU A 16 -21.66 -1.09 -23.83
C LEU A 16 -22.41 -2.04 -22.87
N SER A 17 -22.57 -3.33 -23.20
CA SER A 17 -23.25 -4.27 -22.28
C SER A 17 -22.38 -4.68 -21.09
N PHE A 18 -21.06 -4.69 -21.24
CA PHE A 18 -20.13 -5.01 -20.14
C PHE A 18 -20.09 -3.91 -19.06
N PHE A 19 -20.37 -2.65 -19.44
CA PHE A 19 -20.39 -1.51 -18.52
C PHE A 19 -21.67 -1.47 -17.64
N CYS A 20 -22.77 -2.09 -18.09
CA CYS A 20 -24.02 -2.12 -17.33
C CYS A 20 -24.07 -3.21 -16.24
N ILE A 21 -23.24 -4.26 -16.33
CA ILE A 21 -23.23 -5.36 -15.34
C ILE A 21 -22.47 -4.96 -14.06
N PHE A 22 -21.64 -3.91 -14.11
CA PHE A 22 -20.90 -3.42 -12.95
C PHE A 22 -21.71 -2.46 -12.05
N TYR A 23 -22.90 -2.02 -12.47
CA TYR A 23 -23.74 -1.07 -11.75
C TYR A 23 -24.76 -1.71 -10.79
N SER A 24 -24.74 -3.03 -10.59
CA SER A 24 -25.51 -3.64 -9.51
C SER A 24 -24.83 -3.36 -8.16
N SER A 25 -25.18 -2.22 -7.57
CA SER A 25 -24.91 -1.92 -6.17
C SER A 25 -25.55 -2.99 -5.29
N PHE A 26 -24.78 -4.01 -4.91
CA PHE A 26 -25.08 -4.85 -3.77
C PHE A 26 -24.96 -3.98 -2.51
N ASN A 27 -26.10 -3.41 -2.09
CA ASN A 27 -26.22 -2.86 -0.75
C ASN A 27 -26.35 -4.03 0.22
N TYR A 28 -25.23 -4.44 0.81
CA TYR A 28 -25.28 -5.22 2.05
C TYR A 28 -25.49 -4.22 3.19
N ALA A 29 -26.71 -4.15 3.72
CA ALA A 29 -26.93 -3.54 5.02
C ALA A 29 -26.30 -4.47 6.06
N GLN A 30 -25.13 -4.11 6.58
CA GLN A 30 -24.56 -4.78 7.74
C GLN A 30 -25.34 -4.31 8.97
N GLU A 31 -26.01 -5.25 9.62
CA GLU A 31 -26.57 -5.07 10.95
C GLU A 31 -25.38 -4.95 11.92
N GLU A 32 -25.18 -3.77 12.49
CA GLU A 32 -24.09 -3.51 13.42
C GLU A 32 -24.49 -4.07 14.79
N GLU A 33 -24.18 -5.34 15.03
CA GLU A 33 -24.22 -5.92 16.37
C GLU A 33 -23.24 -5.10 17.24
N LYS A 34 -23.77 -4.30 18.17
CA LYS A 34 -22.99 -3.64 19.21
C LYS A 34 -22.51 -4.71 20.20
N GLU A 35 -21.54 -5.50 19.77
CA GLU A 35 -20.61 -6.14 20.69
C GLU A 35 -19.93 -5.00 21.46
N GLU A 36 -19.92 -5.08 22.78
CA GLU A 36 -19.25 -4.14 23.68
C GLU A 36 -17.73 -4.25 23.43
N ARG A 37 -17.27 -3.71 22.29
CA ARG A 37 -15.88 -3.74 21.89
C ARG A 37 -15.12 -2.91 22.89
N LEU A 38 -14.35 -3.59 23.74
CA LEU A 38 -13.35 -2.98 24.58
C LEU A 38 -12.64 -1.89 23.77
N PRO A 39 -12.56 -0.65 24.27
CA PRO A 39 -12.10 0.48 23.48
C PRO A 39 -10.75 0.16 22.84
N PHE A 40 -10.58 0.55 21.58
CA PHE A 40 -9.43 0.23 20.74
C PHE A 40 -8.07 0.59 21.39
N ASP A 41 -8.09 1.53 22.33
CA ASP A 41 -6.95 2.06 23.09
C ASP A 41 -6.54 1.20 24.30
N ALA A 42 -7.29 0.14 24.64
CA ALA A 42 -7.09 -0.69 25.83
C ALA A 42 -5.86 -1.64 25.80
N VAL A 43 -4.89 -1.42 24.90
CA VAL A 43 -3.64 -2.19 24.90
C VAL A 43 -2.68 -1.65 25.97
N ILE A 44 -2.72 -0.34 26.27
CA ILE A 44 -1.73 0.31 27.16
C ILE A 44 -2.27 0.50 28.60
N GLN A 45 -3.58 0.32 28.84
CA GLN A 45 -4.19 0.42 30.18
C GLN A 45 -5.07 -0.78 30.49
N SER A 46 -4.52 -1.89 31.01
CA SER A 46 -5.37 -2.94 31.59
C SER A 46 -4.95 -3.28 33.02
N GLU A 47 -5.77 -2.85 33.98
CA GLU A 47 -5.78 -3.36 35.37
C GLU A 47 -6.40 -4.78 35.46
N MET A 48 -7.02 -5.27 34.39
CA MET A 48 -7.61 -6.61 34.32
C MET A 48 -6.63 -7.65 33.75
N GLY A 49 -6.47 -8.76 34.47
CA GLY A 49 -5.50 -9.82 34.16
C GLY A 49 -5.83 -10.66 32.91
N GLY A 50 -4.82 -10.99 32.11
CA GLY A 50 -4.91 -11.90 30.96
C GLY A 50 -3.75 -11.74 29.99
N LYS A 51 -3.70 -12.56 28.93
CA LYS A 51 -2.85 -12.33 27.74
C LYS A 51 -3.70 -11.62 26.69
N ARG A 52 -3.18 -10.54 26.09
CA ARG A 52 -3.87 -9.78 25.04
C ARG A 52 -2.98 -9.71 23.81
N MET A 53 -3.55 -9.98 22.65
CA MET A 53 -2.88 -9.88 21.36
C MET A 53 -3.83 -9.17 20.39
N LYS A 54 -3.31 -8.18 19.67
CA LYS A 54 -4.06 -7.40 18.70
C LYS A 54 -3.19 -7.24 17.45
N PHE A 55 -3.73 -7.71 16.33
CA PHE A 55 -3.11 -7.54 15.03
C PHE A 55 -4.08 -6.77 14.13
N TYR A 56 -3.63 -5.66 13.57
CA TYR A 56 -4.46 -4.79 12.74
C TYR A 56 -3.60 -4.02 11.76
N GLY A 57 -4.18 -3.59 10.65
CA GLY A 57 -3.43 -2.87 9.64
C GLY A 57 -4.25 -2.53 8.42
N ASN A 58 -3.58 -1.96 7.43
CA ASN A 58 -4.15 -1.59 6.14
C ASN A 58 -3.23 -2.04 5.01
N THR A 59 -3.83 -2.62 3.98
CA THR A 59 -3.19 -2.86 2.68
C THR A 59 -3.74 -1.84 1.69
N ARG A 60 -2.85 -1.04 1.11
CA ARG A 60 -3.17 0.01 0.14
C ARG A 60 -2.66 -0.38 -1.23
N PHE A 61 -3.51 -0.29 -2.23
CA PHE A 61 -3.14 -0.41 -3.63
C PHE A 61 -3.61 0.84 -4.36
N ASN A 62 -2.68 1.62 -4.88
CA ASN A 62 -2.97 2.86 -5.58
C ASN A 62 -2.52 2.75 -7.03
N PHE A 63 -3.41 3.13 -7.94
CA PHE A 63 -3.17 3.20 -9.37
C PHE A 63 -3.47 4.62 -9.83
N ASN A 64 -2.51 5.25 -10.50
CA ASN A 64 -2.64 6.60 -11.02
C ASN A 64 -2.26 6.61 -12.50
N GLN A 65 -3.14 7.15 -13.34
CA GLN A 65 -2.90 7.32 -14.76
C GLN A 65 -3.11 8.79 -15.13
N ALA A 66 -2.11 9.39 -15.76
CA ALA A 66 -2.19 10.70 -16.37
C ALA A 66 -1.96 10.55 -17.88
N TYR A 67 -2.88 11.05 -18.70
CA TYR A 67 -2.78 10.98 -20.15
C TYR A 67 -2.92 12.38 -20.76
N PHE A 68 -1.93 12.76 -21.56
CA PHE A 68 -1.90 14.04 -22.26
C PHE A 68 -1.83 13.78 -23.78
N SER A 69 -2.74 14.41 -24.52
CA SER A 69 -2.76 14.42 -25.99
C SER A 69 -3.05 15.83 -26.47
N ASN A 70 -2.22 16.37 -27.35
CA ASN A 70 -2.37 17.71 -27.94
C ASN A 70 -2.62 18.84 -26.91
N TRP A 71 -2.06 18.71 -25.71
CA TRP A 71 -2.16 19.74 -24.68
C TRP A 71 -1.20 20.89 -25.02
N ILE A 72 -1.73 22.09 -25.23
CA ILE A 72 -0.97 23.27 -25.69
C ILE A 72 0.22 23.60 -24.78
N SER A 73 0.08 23.38 -23.47
CA SER A 73 1.15 23.62 -22.49
C SER A 73 2.17 22.47 -22.39
N GLY A 74 1.99 21.38 -23.15
CA GLY A 74 2.77 20.15 -23.03
C GLY A 74 2.38 19.27 -21.83
N GLY A 75 3.01 18.10 -21.72
CA GLY A 75 2.81 17.14 -20.63
C GLY A 75 3.31 15.74 -20.97
N GLU A 76 3.78 15.00 -19.98
CA GLU A 76 4.18 13.60 -20.15
C GLU A 76 3.09 12.67 -19.61
N SER A 77 2.60 11.78 -20.47
CA SER A 77 1.68 10.73 -20.02
C SER A 77 2.43 9.75 -19.12
N ALA A 78 1.82 9.36 -18.00
CA ALA A 78 2.45 8.49 -17.02
C ALA A 78 1.43 7.53 -16.39
N LEU A 79 1.94 6.40 -15.93
CA LEU A 79 1.20 5.36 -15.23
C LEU A 79 1.97 4.96 -13.98
N THR A 80 1.40 5.18 -12.81
CA THR A 80 2.02 4.85 -11.52
C THR A 80 1.21 3.78 -10.79
N LEU A 81 1.94 2.81 -10.26
CA LEU A 81 1.43 1.73 -9.45
C LEU A 81 2.14 1.77 -8.10
N LEU A 82 1.39 1.79 -7.01
CA LEU A 82 1.89 1.80 -5.64
C LEU A 82 1.17 0.73 -4.82
N TYR A 83 1.93 -0.07 -4.10
CA TYR A 83 1.44 -1.06 -3.16
C TYR A 83 2.06 -0.82 -1.80
N GLY A 84 1.23 -0.73 -0.77
CA GLY A 84 1.66 -0.44 0.60
C GLY A 84 1.01 -1.38 1.60
N LEU A 85 1.78 -1.78 2.60
CA LEU A 85 1.34 -2.49 3.79
C LEU A 85 1.70 -1.67 5.02
N ASP A 86 0.80 -1.63 5.98
CA ASP A 86 0.98 -0.94 7.25
C ASP A 86 0.26 -1.76 8.33
N TYR A 87 1.03 -2.54 9.08
CA TYR A 87 0.50 -3.52 10.03
C TYR A 87 1.12 -3.33 11.40
N ASN A 88 0.26 -3.43 12.42
CA ASN A 88 0.61 -3.31 13.82
C ASN A 88 0.36 -4.64 14.52
N PHE A 89 1.29 -5.01 15.39
CA PHE A 89 1.23 -6.17 16.25
C PHE A 89 1.46 -5.71 17.69
N ASN A 90 0.43 -5.85 18.51
CA ASN A 90 0.48 -5.43 19.90
C ASN A 90 0.18 -6.63 20.79
N TYR A 91 1.03 -6.85 21.77
CA TYR A 91 0.92 -7.92 22.74
C TYR A 91 1.16 -7.39 24.15
N SER A 92 0.37 -7.87 25.10
CA SER A 92 0.62 -7.64 26.52
C SER A 92 0.23 -8.84 27.38
N ASP A 93 0.90 -9.01 28.50
CA ASP A 93 0.58 -10.03 29.50
C ASP A 93 0.40 -9.45 30.91
N ARG A 94 -0.26 -10.22 31.78
CA ARG A 94 -0.44 -9.88 33.20
C ARG A 94 0.89 -9.75 33.97
N ASN A 95 1.96 -10.34 33.48
CA ASN A 95 3.29 -10.28 34.10
C ASN A 95 4.06 -9.02 33.66
N GLY A 96 3.35 -8.03 33.09
CA GLY A 96 3.88 -6.74 32.69
C GLY A 96 4.81 -6.77 31.48
N PHE A 97 4.76 -7.83 30.67
CA PHE A 97 5.40 -7.83 29.35
C PHE A 97 4.52 -7.11 28.34
N VAL A 98 5.14 -6.25 27.54
CA VAL A 98 4.50 -5.49 26.46
C VAL A 98 5.39 -5.60 25.24
N TRP A 99 4.79 -5.89 24.09
CA TRP A 99 5.46 -5.85 22.80
C TRP A 99 4.56 -5.16 21.79
N ASP A 100 5.01 -4.01 21.30
CA ASP A 100 4.34 -3.22 20.27
C ASP A 100 5.25 -3.17 19.05
N SER A 101 4.74 -3.49 17.87
CA SER A 101 5.51 -3.44 16.63
C SER A 101 4.68 -2.96 15.46
N ASN A 102 5.28 -2.12 14.63
CA ASN A 102 4.73 -1.68 13.35
C ASN A 102 5.64 -2.13 12.21
N LEU A 103 5.04 -2.73 11.18
CA LEU A 103 5.64 -3.08 9.91
C LEU A 103 5.06 -2.16 8.83
N LEU A 104 5.92 -1.43 8.14
CA LEU A 104 5.56 -0.63 6.98
C LEU A 104 6.32 -1.15 5.76
N LEU A 105 5.59 -1.50 4.71
CA LEU A 105 6.15 -1.76 3.39
C LEU A 105 5.49 -0.81 2.39
N SER A 106 6.27 -0.20 1.51
CA SER A 106 5.74 0.55 0.38
C SER A 106 6.63 0.29 -0.81
N ILE A 107 6.04 -0.17 -1.91
CA ILE A 107 6.74 -0.40 -3.18
C ILE A 107 5.95 0.26 -4.30
N GLY A 108 6.66 0.87 -5.23
CA GLY A 108 6.02 1.62 -6.30
C GLY A 108 6.86 1.71 -7.56
N THR A 109 6.17 1.74 -8.69
CA THR A 109 6.78 1.94 -10.01
C THR A 109 5.94 2.90 -10.84
N THR A 110 6.63 3.69 -11.65
CA THR A 110 6.04 4.61 -12.62
C THR A 110 6.59 4.31 -14.00
N TYR A 111 5.69 4.17 -14.96
CA TYR A 111 5.99 4.21 -16.38
C TYR A 111 5.73 5.62 -16.89
N ILE A 112 6.67 6.18 -17.65
CA ILE A 112 6.53 7.45 -18.34
C ILE A 112 6.51 7.16 -19.84
N SER A 113 5.58 7.77 -20.57
CA SER A 113 5.47 7.58 -22.01
C SER A 113 6.76 7.99 -22.72
N GLY A 114 7.32 7.10 -23.54
CA GLY A 114 8.59 7.30 -24.24
C GLY A 114 9.83 6.88 -23.42
N SER A 115 9.66 6.55 -22.14
CA SER A 115 10.70 5.94 -21.31
C SER A 115 10.83 4.45 -21.67
N LYS A 116 12.06 4.00 -21.88
CA LYS A 116 12.41 2.58 -22.06
C LYS A 116 12.34 1.82 -20.74
N PHE A 117 12.64 2.49 -19.61
CA PHE A 117 12.65 1.86 -18.30
C PHE A 117 11.49 2.29 -17.41
N LEU A 118 11.05 1.37 -16.56
CA LEU A 118 10.24 1.69 -15.39
C LEU A 118 11.09 2.41 -14.36
N LYS A 119 10.52 3.47 -13.79
CA LYS A 119 11.14 4.31 -12.77
C LYS A 119 10.56 3.96 -11.42
N LYS A 120 11.44 3.81 -10.43
CA LYS A 120 11.08 3.52 -9.04
C LYS A 120 10.29 4.71 -8.48
N ALA A 121 9.10 4.47 -7.94
CA ALA A 121 8.23 5.49 -7.36
C ALA A 121 8.24 5.45 -5.83
N ASP A 122 8.35 4.25 -5.25
CA ASP A 122 8.50 4.04 -3.81
C ASP A 122 9.23 2.71 -3.56
N ASP A 123 9.94 2.62 -2.44
CA ASP A 123 10.58 1.41 -1.92
C ASP A 123 11.08 1.68 -0.52
N ARG A 124 10.24 1.33 0.42
CA ARG A 124 10.49 1.56 1.83
C ARG A 124 10.02 0.36 2.60
N PHE A 125 10.93 -0.20 3.36
CA PHE A 125 10.65 -1.23 4.33
C PHE A 125 11.09 -0.73 5.70
N GLU A 126 10.14 -0.57 6.61
CA GLU A 126 10.39 -0.15 7.98
C GLU A 126 9.80 -1.14 8.99
N ILE A 127 10.55 -1.38 10.05
CA ILE A 127 10.08 -2.07 11.24
C ILE A 127 10.37 -1.18 12.43
N ASN A 128 9.33 -0.87 13.19
CA ASN A 128 9.42 -0.24 14.50
C ASN A 128 9.01 -1.26 15.54
N SER A 129 9.78 -1.43 16.61
CA SER A 129 9.45 -2.39 17.66
C SER A 129 9.83 -1.84 19.03
N LEU A 130 8.91 -1.95 19.98
CA LEU A 130 9.09 -1.65 21.39
C LEU A 130 8.80 -2.90 22.19
N VAL A 131 9.75 -3.32 23.01
CA VAL A 131 9.55 -4.42 23.95
C VAL A 131 9.82 -3.91 25.35
N GLY A 132 8.87 -4.11 26.26
CA GLY A 132 8.95 -3.70 27.66
C GLY A 132 8.60 -4.84 28.60
N LYS A 133 9.17 -4.82 29.80
CA LYS A 133 8.85 -5.77 30.86
C LYS A 133 8.94 -5.09 32.22
N GLN A 134 7.91 -5.29 33.02
CA GLN A 134 7.94 -4.96 34.44
C GLN A 134 8.72 -6.03 35.22
N ILE A 135 9.72 -5.59 35.99
CA ILE A 135 10.48 -6.47 36.89
C ILE A 135 9.78 -6.55 38.25
N ASN A 136 9.38 -5.40 38.78
CA ASN A 136 8.69 -5.28 40.07
C ASN A 136 7.83 -4.00 40.10
N ARG A 137 7.23 -3.67 41.26
CA ARG A 137 6.38 -2.48 41.40
C ARG A 137 7.07 -1.15 41.11
N PHE A 138 8.41 -1.10 41.15
CA PHE A 138 9.20 0.13 41.04
C PHE A 138 10.08 0.19 39.79
N TRP A 139 10.36 -0.96 39.16
CA TRP A 139 11.34 -1.06 38.07
C TRP A 139 10.75 -1.72 36.83
N ASN A 140 10.92 -1.05 35.71
CA ASN A 140 10.58 -1.51 34.36
C ASN A 140 11.82 -1.36 33.48
N TYR A 141 11.98 -2.25 32.50
CA TYR A 141 12.93 -2.05 31.41
C TYR A 141 12.20 -2.10 30.07
N SER A 142 12.74 -1.37 29.10
CA SER A 142 12.26 -1.39 27.73
C SER A 142 13.43 -1.25 26.75
N GLY A 143 13.22 -1.80 25.57
CA GLY A 143 14.08 -1.64 24.40
C GLY A 143 13.26 -1.18 23.22
N PHE A 144 13.87 -0.37 22.36
CA PHE A 144 13.27 0.13 21.14
C PHE A 144 14.19 -0.16 19.94
N LEU A 145 13.58 -0.59 18.84
CA LEU A 145 14.24 -0.88 17.58
C LEU A 145 13.53 -0.12 16.45
N ASN A 146 14.31 0.60 15.66
CA ASN A 146 13.88 1.21 14.42
C ASN A 146 14.79 0.68 13.31
N PHE A 147 14.21 -0.06 12.38
CA PHE A 147 14.89 -0.57 11.21
C PHE A 147 14.25 0.03 9.96
N LYS A 148 15.08 0.53 9.04
CA LYS A 148 14.64 1.13 7.78
C LYS A 148 15.58 0.72 6.67
N THR A 149 15.04 0.24 5.56
CA THR A 149 15.82 -0.12 4.38
C THR A 149 15.02 0.04 3.09
N GLN A 150 15.72 -0.07 1.97
CA GLN A 150 15.19 -0.15 0.61
C GLN A 150 15.47 -1.56 0.08
N LEU A 151 14.51 -2.20 -0.58
CA LEU A 151 14.60 -3.60 -1.01
C LEU A 151 15.13 -3.77 -2.43
N LEU A 152 14.94 -2.76 -3.29
CA LEU A 152 15.23 -2.81 -4.72
C LEU A 152 16.41 -1.91 -5.08
N PRO A 153 17.28 -2.31 -6.04
CA PRO A 153 18.35 -1.47 -6.53
C PRO A 153 17.87 -0.11 -7.04
N GLY A 154 18.58 0.93 -6.66
CA GLY A 154 18.42 2.28 -7.20
C GLY A 154 19.15 2.41 -8.53
N PHE A 155 18.52 3.08 -9.49
CA PHE A 155 19.10 3.36 -10.80
C PHE A 155 19.11 4.85 -11.08
N ARG A 156 20.18 5.32 -11.73
CA ARG A 156 20.25 6.65 -12.34
C ARG A 156 19.90 6.50 -13.82
N TYR A 157 18.92 7.26 -14.26
CA TYR A 157 18.43 7.28 -15.62
C TYR A 157 19.03 8.48 -16.36
N TYR A 158 19.57 8.27 -17.55
CA TYR A 158 20.16 9.32 -18.37
C TYR A 158 20.05 8.96 -19.85
N ASN A 159 20.14 9.97 -20.71
CA ASN A 159 20.13 9.78 -22.16
C ASN A 159 21.56 9.88 -22.69
N GLN A 160 21.94 8.93 -23.54
CA GLN A 160 23.21 8.93 -24.26
C GLN A 160 22.94 8.59 -25.72
N ASP A 161 23.33 9.49 -26.63
CA ASP A 161 23.14 9.35 -28.09
C ASP A 161 21.67 9.07 -28.48
N GLY A 162 20.72 9.73 -27.80
CA GLY A 162 19.28 9.56 -28.02
C GLY A 162 18.69 8.26 -27.45
N ASN A 163 19.50 7.41 -26.82
CA ASN A 163 19.06 6.20 -26.15
C ASN A 163 18.95 6.41 -24.64
N GLU A 164 17.81 6.02 -24.06
CA GLU A 164 17.68 5.98 -22.60
C GLU A 164 18.53 4.82 -22.05
N MET A 165 19.40 5.16 -21.11
CA MET A 165 20.30 4.27 -20.41
C MET A 165 20.01 4.33 -18.91
N ARG A 166 20.40 3.28 -18.18
CA ARG A 166 20.34 3.27 -16.71
C ARG A 166 21.61 2.67 -16.15
N GLU A 167 22.06 3.21 -15.03
CA GLU A 167 23.19 2.70 -14.27
C GLU A 167 22.75 2.40 -12.84
N LYS A 168 23.21 1.27 -12.29
CA LYS A 168 22.92 0.88 -10.91
C LYS A 168 23.72 1.77 -9.96
N VAL A 169 23.02 2.44 -9.03
CA VAL A 169 23.60 3.39 -8.07
C VAL A 169 23.71 2.79 -6.67
N SER A 170 22.71 2.01 -6.24
CA SER A 170 22.75 1.30 -4.96
C SER A 170 22.96 -0.19 -5.17
N GLN A 171 23.56 -0.87 -4.18
CA GLN A 171 23.72 -2.32 -4.17
C GLN A 171 22.37 -3.04 -4.16
#